data_AF-A0A3A6NB24-F1
#
_entry.id   AF-A0A3A6NB24-F1
#
_cell.length_a   1.000
_cell.length_b   1.000
_cell.length_c   1.000
_cell.angle_alpha   90.00
_cell.angle_beta   90.00
_cell.angle_gamma   90.00
#
_symmetry.space_group_name_H-M   'P 1'
#
loop_
_entity.id
_entity.type
_entity.pdbx_description
1 polymer ?
#
loop_
_entity_poly.entity_id
_entity_poly.type
_entity_poly.pdbx_seq_one_letter_code
_entity_poly.pdbx_strand_id
1 'polypeptide(L)'
;MHIIHDKVLFVISDHKTDYLILEGNDSLGFFGELITVGSHQAIKIPLTHHNANILRSHFPFTNPIPVLRKKRSFGLGDRLGIAGEGHLRVFKACDAYPVLAQQSMRELTLTKRSYEDVLDAASFAVFKFGYHDGFGADGDHLKKMDDIENVLKLGYTMITLDCSDYIKNDVLTLSDEEIKNRITLPEVMKKIYLDREINVEGHLIHFNEMDLMRAYYVYQDAIEYTTKVYQKFFKNQAYAANLELSIDETMTPTKPVEHFFVANELKNQGVVLDTLAPRFCGEFQKGVDYIGDLNQFERELGVHAAIARHFDYKLSIHSGSDKFSIFSIIGNHTKGIFHIKTAGTNWLEAMRLVAIKDPNLYREIHAFALDAFDEARKLYHVTTDLTKIPSLKTLSDDELPALFQLNDARQLIHITYGAILTAENNQQDRFRTKLYRLWSSYHQEYARMLESHIGEHIRKLYDGFIS
;
A
#
# COMPACT_ATOMS: atom_id res chain seq x y z
N MET A 1 -8.00 -0.12 -27.04
CA MET A 1 -8.48 0.82 -28.07
C MET A 1 -9.76 1.44 -27.56
N HIS A 2 -9.86 2.76 -27.61
CA HIS A 2 -11.00 3.52 -27.12
C HIS A 2 -11.39 4.59 -28.14
N ILE A 3 -12.63 5.05 -28.12
CA ILE A 3 -13.16 6.05 -29.07
C ILE A 3 -13.40 7.38 -28.33
N ILE A 4 -12.99 8.48 -28.96
CA ILE A 4 -13.23 9.85 -28.49
C ILE A 4 -13.54 10.77 -29.68
N HIS A 5 -14.71 11.43 -29.66
CA HIS A 5 -15.15 12.31 -30.76
C HIS A 5 -14.99 11.67 -32.16
N ASP A 6 -15.45 10.42 -32.31
CA ASP A 6 -15.33 9.60 -33.52
C ASP A 6 -13.88 9.27 -33.96
N LYS A 7 -12.88 9.54 -33.11
CA LYS A 7 -11.47 9.17 -33.35
C LYS A 7 -11.05 8.02 -32.46
N VAL A 8 -10.14 7.20 -32.98
CA VAL A 8 -9.58 6.06 -32.24
C VAL A 8 -8.34 6.50 -31.46
N LEU A 9 -8.29 6.18 -30.17
CA LEU A 9 -7.12 6.31 -29.31
C LEU A 9 -6.69 4.91 -28.80
N PHE A 10 -5.43 4.56 -29.00
CA PHE A 10 -4.89 3.27 -28.55
C PHE A 10 -3.43 3.38 -28.10
N VAL A 11 -2.94 2.37 -27.39
CA VAL A 11 -1.55 2.29 -26.95
C VAL A 11 -0.76 1.42 -27.92
N ILE A 12 0.44 1.86 -28.28
CA ILE A 12 1.46 1.03 -28.94
C ILE A 12 2.68 0.90 -28.02
N SER A 13 3.39 -0.23 -28.12
CA SER A 13 4.63 -0.49 -27.39
C SER A 13 5.76 -0.70 -28.41
N ASP A 14 6.84 0.09 -28.36
CA ASP A 14 7.97 -0.01 -29.31
C ASP A 14 9.18 -0.79 -28.78
N HIS A 15 8.96 -1.77 -27.90
CA HIS A 15 9.97 -2.52 -27.13
C HIS A 15 10.82 -1.70 -26.15
N LYS A 16 10.77 -0.37 -26.20
CA LYS A 16 11.47 0.52 -25.27
C LYS A 16 10.52 1.41 -24.48
N THR A 17 9.45 1.87 -25.10
CA THR A 17 8.52 2.83 -24.49
C THR A 17 7.11 2.65 -25.08
N ASP A 18 6.11 2.92 -24.26
CA ASP A 18 4.71 2.97 -24.69
C ASP A 18 4.35 4.37 -25.20
N TYR A 19 3.48 4.43 -26.19
CA TYR A 19 2.92 5.68 -26.72
C TYR A 19 1.41 5.54 -26.92
N LEU A 20 0.69 6.64 -26.73
CA LEU A 20 -0.68 6.78 -27.21
C LEU A 20 -0.65 7.17 -28.69
N ILE A 21 -1.54 6.60 -29.48
CA ILE A 21 -1.76 6.94 -30.89
C ILE A 21 -3.20 7.40 -31.05
N LEU A 22 -3.36 8.67 -31.39
CA LEU A 22 -4.66 9.27 -31.72
C LEU A 22 -4.79 9.36 -33.23
N GLU A 23 -5.86 8.80 -33.79
CA GLU A 23 -6.16 8.91 -35.21
C GLU A 23 -6.51 10.34 -35.63
N GLY A 24 -5.99 10.78 -36.77
CA GLY A 24 -6.23 12.11 -37.35
C GLY A 24 -5.14 13.13 -37.02
N ASN A 25 -5.46 14.41 -37.24
CA ASN A 25 -4.53 15.54 -37.11
C ASN A 25 -4.89 16.56 -36.01
N ASP A 26 -6.07 16.42 -35.40
CA ASP A 26 -6.48 17.23 -34.25
C ASP A 26 -6.16 16.46 -32.96
N SER A 27 -5.31 17.09 -32.13
CA SER A 27 -4.73 16.50 -30.94
C SER A 27 -5.66 16.37 -29.76
N LEU A 28 -6.85 16.98 -29.79
CA LEU A 28 -7.77 16.99 -28.65
C LEU A 28 -7.10 17.46 -27.34
N GLY A 29 -6.13 18.36 -27.46
CA GLY A 29 -5.34 18.90 -26.35
C GLY A 29 -4.06 18.11 -26.02
N PHE A 30 -3.91 16.86 -26.49
CA PHE A 30 -2.69 16.08 -26.25
C PHE A 30 -1.45 16.75 -26.85
N PHE A 31 -0.34 16.67 -26.13
CA PHE A 31 0.98 17.02 -26.63
C PHE A 31 1.59 15.79 -27.31
N GLY A 32 1.93 15.89 -28.60
CA GLY A 32 2.49 14.78 -29.37
C GLY A 32 2.98 15.21 -30.76
N GLU A 33 3.59 14.28 -31.48
CA GLU A 33 4.12 14.49 -32.83
C GLU A 33 3.11 14.00 -33.86
N LEU A 34 2.80 14.82 -34.87
CA LEU A 34 2.03 14.37 -36.03
C LEU A 34 2.89 13.42 -36.87
N ILE A 35 2.44 12.18 -37.00
CA ILE A 35 3.07 11.13 -37.79
C ILE A 35 2.19 10.71 -38.95
N THR A 36 2.80 10.16 -39.99
CA THR A 36 2.10 9.55 -41.12
C THR A 36 2.40 8.06 -41.16
N VAL A 37 1.35 7.24 -41.11
CA VAL A 37 1.44 5.77 -41.19
C VAL A 37 0.69 5.31 -42.44
N GLY A 38 1.42 4.98 -43.50
CA GLY A 38 0.82 4.72 -44.81
C GLY A 38 0.13 5.98 -45.36
N SER A 39 -1.18 5.89 -45.63
CA SER A 39 -2.02 7.01 -46.06
C SER A 39 -2.75 7.72 -44.91
N HIS A 40 -2.53 7.30 -43.65
CA HIS A 40 -3.24 7.82 -42.49
C HIS A 40 -2.37 8.80 -41.68
N GLN A 41 -2.99 9.86 -41.17
CA GLN A 41 -2.39 10.76 -40.20
C GLN A 41 -2.76 10.32 -38.78
N ALA A 42 -1.81 10.42 -37.86
CA ALA A 42 -2.02 10.14 -36.46
C ALA A 42 -1.10 11.01 -35.60
N ILE A 43 -1.42 11.15 -34.32
CA ILE A 43 -0.59 11.88 -33.35
C ILE A 43 0.02 10.86 -32.40
N LYS A 44 1.36 10.82 -32.37
CA LYS A 44 2.15 10.02 -31.45
C LYS A 44 2.36 10.79 -30.15
N ILE A 45 1.72 10.33 -29.09
CA ILE A 45 1.61 11.03 -27.81
C ILE A 45 2.46 10.29 -26.76
N PRO A 46 3.51 10.92 -26.20
CA PRO A 46 4.28 10.34 -25.11
C PRO A 46 3.46 10.24 -23.82
N LEU A 47 3.74 9.23 -23.00
CA LEU A 47 3.10 9.03 -21.70
C LEU A 47 3.70 9.97 -20.64
N THR A 48 3.31 11.24 -20.67
CA THR A 48 3.72 12.29 -19.72
C THR A 48 2.58 12.64 -18.78
N HIS A 49 2.90 13.29 -17.65
CA HIS A 49 1.88 13.78 -16.71
C HIS A 49 0.85 14.71 -17.35
N HIS A 50 1.32 15.61 -18.22
CA HIS A 50 0.43 16.49 -18.98
C HIS A 50 -0.59 15.70 -19.81
N ASN A 51 -0.13 14.70 -20.55
CA ASN A 51 -0.99 13.85 -21.36
C ASN A 51 -1.88 12.92 -20.51
N ALA A 52 -1.42 12.51 -19.32
CA ALA A 52 -2.23 11.75 -18.38
C ALA A 52 -3.41 12.57 -17.84
N ASN A 53 -3.21 13.86 -17.54
CA ASN A 53 -4.30 14.78 -17.16
C ASN A 53 -5.35 14.94 -18.28
N ILE A 54 -4.89 15.05 -19.53
CA ILE A 54 -5.79 15.13 -20.68
C ILE A 54 -6.54 13.81 -20.88
N LEU A 55 -5.85 12.67 -20.74
CA LEU A 55 -6.47 11.35 -20.78
C LEU A 55 -7.58 11.22 -19.73
N ARG A 56 -7.29 11.62 -18.48
CA ARG A 56 -8.25 11.66 -17.37
C ARG A 56 -9.45 12.55 -17.62
N SER A 57 -9.25 13.68 -18.30
CA SER A 57 -10.34 14.59 -18.67
C SER A 57 -11.29 13.98 -19.71
N HIS A 58 -10.73 13.19 -20.63
CA HIS A 58 -11.48 12.59 -21.74
C HIS A 58 -12.09 11.22 -21.44
N PHE A 59 -11.44 10.43 -20.59
CA PHE A 59 -11.84 9.08 -20.23
C PHE A 59 -12.00 8.98 -18.71
N PRO A 60 -13.21 9.26 -18.17
CA PRO A 60 -13.43 9.33 -16.74
C PRO A 60 -13.01 8.09 -15.96
N PHE A 61 -13.07 6.89 -16.56
CA PHE A 61 -12.62 5.63 -15.93
C PHE A 61 -11.11 5.57 -15.66
N THR A 62 -10.33 6.49 -16.25
CA THR A 62 -8.90 6.64 -15.98
C THR A 62 -8.63 7.57 -14.79
N ASN A 63 -9.65 8.23 -14.23
CA ASN A 63 -9.54 8.88 -12.93
C ASN A 63 -9.68 7.86 -11.81
N PRO A 64 -8.94 8.03 -10.71
CA PRO A 64 -9.19 7.26 -9.50
C PRO A 64 -10.55 7.65 -8.91
N ILE A 65 -11.17 6.72 -8.18
CA ILE A 65 -12.39 6.92 -7.41
C ILE A 65 -12.18 6.47 -5.96
N PRO A 66 -12.94 6.97 -4.98
CA PRO A 66 -12.93 6.42 -3.63
C PRO A 66 -13.44 4.97 -3.64
N VAL A 67 -12.63 4.02 -3.14
CA VAL A 67 -12.95 2.58 -3.15
C VAL A 67 -13.06 1.96 -1.76
N LEU A 68 -12.73 2.66 -0.68
CA LEU A 68 -12.72 2.06 0.65
C LEU A 68 -14.13 1.73 1.17
N ARG A 69 -15.18 2.36 0.64
CA ARG A 69 -16.58 1.99 0.95
C ARG A 69 -17.03 0.69 0.28
N LYS A 70 -16.23 0.13 -0.62
CA LYS A 70 -16.46 -1.22 -1.15
C LYS A 70 -16.07 -2.23 -0.08
N LYS A 71 -16.77 -3.37 -0.04
CA LYS A 71 -16.54 -4.42 0.96
C LYS A 71 -15.06 -4.82 1.04
N ARG A 72 -14.41 -4.96 -0.12
CA ARG A 72 -13.03 -5.42 -0.23
C ARG A 72 -12.23 -4.45 -1.10
N SER A 73 -11.10 -3.99 -0.57
CA SER A 73 -10.16 -3.18 -1.35
C SER A 73 -8.73 -3.64 -1.10
N PHE A 74 -7.88 -3.53 -2.11
CA PHE A 74 -6.47 -3.92 -2.02
C PHE A 74 -5.55 -2.80 -2.50
N GLY A 75 -4.65 -2.40 -1.61
CA GLY A 75 -3.46 -1.63 -1.91
C GLY A 75 -2.47 -2.39 -2.75
N LEU A 76 -2.15 -1.89 -3.93
CA LEU A 76 -1.31 -2.55 -4.93
C LEU A 76 -0.09 -1.71 -5.25
N GLY A 77 0.68 -1.36 -4.22
CA GLY A 77 1.81 -0.47 -4.37
C GLY A 77 2.81 -0.96 -5.40
N ASP A 78 3.10 -0.11 -6.38
CA ASP A 78 4.00 -0.40 -7.48
C ASP A 78 5.16 0.59 -7.46
N ARG A 79 6.32 0.12 -6.97
CA ARG A 79 7.56 0.90 -6.90
C ARG A 79 8.19 1.17 -8.27
N LEU A 80 7.73 0.46 -9.30
CA LEU A 80 8.37 0.44 -10.62
C LEU A 80 7.53 1.15 -11.69
N GLY A 81 6.20 1.20 -11.52
CA GLY A 81 5.27 1.76 -12.50
C GLY A 81 4.96 0.83 -13.68
N ILE A 82 5.16 -0.48 -13.51
CA ILE A 82 5.02 -1.51 -14.55
C ILE A 82 4.21 -2.75 -14.11
N ALA A 83 3.68 -2.77 -12.89
CA ALA A 83 2.92 -3.91 -12.34
C ALA A 83 1.44 -3.93 -12.75
N GLY A 84 0.95 -2.80 -13.31
CA GLY A 84 -0.48 -2.57 -13.56
C GLY A 84 -1.17 -3.67 -14.39
N GLU A 85 -0.50 -4.28 -15.37
CA GLU A 85 -1.10 -5.38 -16.14
C GLU A 85 -1.44 -6.58 -15.26
N GLY A 86 -0.48 -7.05 -14.48
CA GLY A 86 -0.64 -8.21 -13.60
C GLY A 86 -1.68 -7.96 -12.52
N HIS A 87 -1.66 -6.76 -11.91
CA HIS A 87 -2.69 -6.33 -10.99
C HIS A 87 -4.08 -6.40 -11.63
N LEU A 88 -4.27 -5.76 -12.79
CA LEU A 88 -5.58 -5.71 -13.44
C LEU A 88 -6.14 -7.08 -13.84
N ARG A 89 -5.29 -8.05 -14.19
CA ARG A 89 -5.75 -9.42 -14.45
C ARG A 89 -6.43 -10.04 -13.23
N VAL A 90 -5.88 -9.83 -12.04
CA VAL A 90 -6.43 -10.36 -10.78
C VAL A 90 -7.77 -9.69 -10.45
N PHE A 91 -7.83 -8.36 -10.52
CA PHE A 91 -9.03 -7.61 -10.10
C PHE A 91 -10.16 -7.62 -11.13
N LYS A 92 -9.91 -8.09 -12.36
CA LYS A 92 -10.98 -8.46 -13.30
C LYS A 92 -11.69 -9.77 -12.93
N ALA A 93 -11.06 -10.62 -12.12
CA ALA A 93 -11.54 -11.96 -11.80
C ALA A 93 -12.11 -12.10 -10.37
N CYS A 94 -12.22 -11.00 -9.61
CA CYS A 94 -12.75 -11.01 -8.24
C CYS A 94 -13.62 -9.77 -7.94
N ASP A 95 -14.29 -9.75 -6.79
CA ASP A 95 -15.17 -8.64 -6.38
C ASP A 95 -14.47 -7.58 -5.49
N ALA A 96 -13.15 -7.68 -5.35
CA ALA A 96 -12.33 -6.69 -4.67
C ALA A 96 -11.99 -5.51 -5.59
N TYR A 97 -11.80 -4.33 -5.01
CA TYR A 97 -11.44 -3.13 -5.75
C TYR A 97 -9.94 -2.81 -5.61
N PRO A 98 -9.23 -2.54 -6.71
CA PRO A 98 -7.82 -2.24 -6.67
C PRO A 98 -7.58 -0.77 -6.32
N VAL A 99 -6.67 -0.51 -5.37
CA VAL A 99 -6.00 0.78 -5.19
C VAL A 99 -4.67 0.67 -5.94
N LEU A 100 -4.71 0.99 -7.24
CA LEU A 100 -3.57 0.78 -8.16
C LEU A 100 -2.45 1.80 -7.94
N ALA A 101 -2.79 3.02 -7.55
CA ALA A 101 -1.83 4.07 -7.28
C ALA A 101 -1.61 4.16 -5.77
N GLN A 102 -0.59 3.49 -5.24
CA GLN A 102 -0.24 3.56 -3.83
C GLN A 102 1.28 3.59 -3.68
N GLN A 103 1.81 4.61 -3.03
CA GLN A 103 3.19 4.62 -2.53
C GLN A 103 3.30 5.53 -1.31
N SER A 104 4.20 5.20 -0.41
CA SER A 104 4.59 6.09 0.69
C SER A 104 5.62 7.13 0.25
N MET A 105 5.70 8.26 0.96
CA MET A 105 6.73 9.29 0.73
C MET A 105 8.17 8.73 0.80
N ARG A 106 8.39 7.76 1.70
CA ARG A 106 9.65 7.02 1.82
C ARG A 106 9.99 6.30 0.52
N GLU A 107 9.03 5.59 -0.07
CA GLU A 107 9.26 4.85 -1.31
C GLU A 107 9.45 5.78 -2.52
N LEU A 108 8.72 6.89 -2.59
CA LEU A 108 8.93 7.93 -3.61
C LEU A 108 10.36 8.47 -3.56
N THR A 109 10.83 8.84 -2.37
CA THR A 109 12.19 9.32 -2.13
C THR A 109 13.23 8.28 -2.56
N LEU A 110 13.06 7.04 -2.11
CA LEU A 110 14.01 5.95 -2.39
C LEU A 110 14.02 5.50 -3.86
N THR A 111 12.93 5.70 -4.60
CA THR A 111 12.84 5.36 -6.03
C THR A 111 13.08 6.55 -6.96
N LYS A 112 13.28 7.76 -6.42
CA LYS A 112 13.34 9.03 -7.17
C LYS A 112 12.09 9.21 -8.06
N ARG A 113 10.92 8.89 -7.52
CA ARG A 113 9.60 9.05 -8.17
C ARG A 113 8.75 10.09 -7.45
N SER A 114 7.68 10.51 -8.10
CA SER A 114 6.67 11.42 -7.58
C SER A 114 5.29 10.75 -7.49
N TYR A 115 4.35 11.37 -6.76
CA TYR A 115 2.96 10.94 -6.76
C TYR A 115 2.29 11.06 -8.14
N GLU A 116 2.76 11.97 -8.99
CA GLU A 116 2.34 12.08 -10.40
C GLU A 116 2.68 10.80 -11.15
N ASP A 117 3.94 10.34 -11.06
CA ASP A 117 4.39 9.10 -11.71
C ASP A 117 3.58 7.86 -11.30
N VAL A 118 3.12 7.82 -10.04
CA VAL A 118 2.33 6.71 -9.50
C VAL A 118 0.89 6.75 -10.03
N LEU A 119 0.25 7.92 -10.01
CA LEU A 119 -1.10 8.09 -10.51
C LEU A 119 -1.18 7.89 -12.03
N ASP A 120 -0.19 8.39 -12.75
CA ASP A 120 -0.13 8.30 -14.21
C ASP A 120 0.09 6.86 -14.66
N ALA A 121 0.97 6.10 -14.00
CA ALA A 121 1.16 4.67 -14.27
C ALA A 121 -0.16 3.88 -14.13
N ALA A 122 -0.94 4.13 -13.06
CA ALA A 122 -2.25 3.51 -12.88
C ALA A 122 -3.25 3.93 -13.97
N SER A 123 -3.32 5.23 -14.27
CA SER A 123 -4.23 5.80 -15.28
C SER A 123 -3.96 5.22 -16.68
N PHE A 124 -2.69 5.14 -17.08
CA PHE A 124 -2.30 4.53 -18.35
C PHE A 124 -2.52 3.02 -18.36
N ALA A 125 -2.31 2.32 -17.24
CA ALA A 125 -2.57 0.88 -17.16
C ALA A 125 -4.05 0.56 -17.38
N VAL A 126 -4.98 1.24 -16.68
CA VAL A 126 -6.42 1.01 -16.85
C VAL A 126 -6.89 1.34 -18.26
N PHE A 127 -6.32 2.38 -18.88
CA PHE A 127 -6.57 2.70 -20.28
C PHE A 127 -6.05 1.62 -21.23
N LYS A 128 -4.78 1.25 -21.10
CA LYS A 128 -4.10 0.27 -21.97
C LYS A 128 -4.82 -1.07 -21.95
N PHE A 129 -5.22 -1.54 -20.76
CA PHE A 129 -5.83 -2.85 -20.56
C PHE A 129 -7.37 -2.83 -20.48
N GLY A 130 -7.99 -1.67 -20.73
CA GLY A 130 -9.45 -1.52 -20.79
C GLY A 130 -10.16 -1.95 -19.50
N TYR A 131 -9.69 -1.47 -18.36
CA TYR A 131 -10.33 -1.71 -17.06
C TYR A 131 -11.20 -0.52 -16.67
N HIS A 132 -12.52 -0.71 -16.59
CA HIS A 132 -13.49 0.39 -16.43
C HIS A 132 -14.22 0.37 -15.08
N ASP A 133 -13.96 -0.61 -14.21
CA ASP A 133 -14.71 -0.79 -12.96
C ASP A 133 -14.32 0.22 -11.87
N GLY A 134 -13.26 1.00 -12.11
CA GLY A 134 -12.73 2.04 -11.23
C GLY A 134 -11.62 1.53 -10.30
N PHE A 135 -10.66 2.40 -9.99
CA PHE A 135 -9.52 2.10 -9.12
C PHE A 135 -9.31 3.22 -8.09
N GLY A 136 -8.68 2.92 -6.96
CA GLY A 136 -8.29 3.91 -5.96
C GLY A 136 -6.88 4.45 -6.14
N ALA A 137 -6.63 5.65 -5.60
CA ALA A 137 -5.30 6.23 -5.46
C ALA A 137 -5.06 6.67 -4.00
N ASP A 138 -4.08 6.07 -3.33
CA ASP A 138 -3.73 6.26 -1.92
C ASP A 138 -2.40 7.00 -1.73
N GLY A 139 -2.49 8.15 -1.07
CA GLY A 139 -1.35 8.84 -0.50
C GLY A 139 -0.95 8.16 0.80
N ASP A 140 -0.04 7.20 0.70
CA ASP A 140 0.27 6.28 1.80
C ASP A 140 1.22 6.92 2.84
N HIS A 141 0.99 6.63 4.12
CA HIS A 141 1.76 7.15 5.26
C HIS A 141 2.06 8.67 5.21
N LEU A 142 1.05 9.49 4.89
CA LEU A 142 1.20 10.95 4.92
C LEU A 142 1.09 11.46 6.35
N LYS A 143 2.00 12.37 6.72
CA LYS A 143 2.07 12.96 8.06
C LYS A 143 1.67 14.42 8.08
N LYS A 144 2.19 15.24 7.16
CA LYS A 144 2.03 16.71 7.18
C LYS A 144 0.80 17.17 6.40
N MET A 145 0.11 18.18 6.90
CA MET A 145 -1.06 18.75 6.23
C MET A 145 -0.76 19.27 4.81
N ASP A 146 0.42 19.85 4.58
CA ASP A 146 0.79 20.35 3.25
C ASP A 146 0.96 19.21 2.24
N ASP A 147 1.56 18.09 2.65
CA ASP A 147 1.69 16.90 1.82
C ASP A 147 0.30 16.31 1.49
N ILE A 148 -0.59 16.24 2.49
CA ILE A 148 -1.98 15.80 2.31
C ILE A 148 -2.70 16.69 1.30
N GLU A 149 -2.61 18.01 1.45
CA GLU A 149 -3.26 18.95 0.55
C GLU A 149 -2.73 18.85 -0.88
N ASN A 150 -1.42 18.70 -1.05
CA ASN A 150 -0.79 18.52 -2.35
C ASN A 150 -1.25 17.23 -3.03
N VAL A 151 -1.28 16.12 -2.30
CA VAL A 151 -1.71 14.82 -2.81
C VAL A 151 -3.20 14.83 -3.19
N LEU A 152 -4.05 15.45 -2.38
CA LEU A 152 -5.47 15.62 -2.70
C LEU A 152 -5.68 16.49 -3.95
N LYS A 153 -4.89 17.56 -4.14
CA LYS A 153 -4.94 18.40 -5.35
C LYS A 153 -4.51 17.66 -6.62
N LEU A 154 -3.66 16.63 -6.51
CA LEU A 154 -3.30 15.76 -7.63
C LEU A 154 -4.43 14.81 -8.04
N GLY A 155 -5.51 14.71 -7.25
CA GLY A 155 -6.65 13.84 -7.52
C GLY A 155 -6.60 12.48 -6.83
N TYR A 156 -5.76 12.32 -5.80
CA TYR A 156 -5.80 11.11 -4.98
C TYR A 156 -7.14 10.98 -4.23
N THR A 157 -7.64 9.75 -4.15
CA THR A 157 -8.98 9.44 -3.62
C THR A 157 -8.94 8.69 -2.29
N MET A 158 -7.76 8.52 -1.72
CA MET A 158 -7.52 7.94 -0.41
C MET A 158 -6.28 8.62 0.20
N ILE A 159 -6.36 8.92 1.49
CA ILE A 159 -5.24 9.40 2.28
C ILE A 159 -5.08 8.48 3.47
N THR A 160 -3.86 7.99 3.64
CA THR A 160 -3.46 7.25 4.83
C THR A 160 -2.71 8.18 5.75
N LEU A 161 -3.40 8.62 6.80
CA LEU A 161 -2.84 9.50 7.80
C LEU A 161 -2.02 8.68 8.79
N ASP A 162 -0.70 8.82 8.72
CA ASP A 162 0.21 8.23 9.69
C ASP A 162 0.34 9.17 10.90
N CYS A 163 -0.16 8.71 12.04
CA CYS A 163 -0.12 9.45 13.31
C CYS A 163 0.98 8.96 14.26
N SER A 164 1.92 8.14 13.81
CA SER A 164 3.01 7.60 14.65
C SER A 164 3.80 8.67 15.41
N ASP A 165 4.02 9.85 14.81
CA ASP A 165 4.71 10.99 15.45
C ASP A 165 3.94 11.57 16.64
N TYR A 166 2.63 11.34 16.71
CA TYR A 166 1.73 11.79 17.78
C TYR A 166 1.42 10.69 18.80
N ILE A 167 2.05 9.51 18.66
CA ILE A 167 1.88 8.38 19.56
C ILE A 167 3.03 8.35 20.58
N LYS A 168 2.68 8.35 21.87
CA LYS A 168 3.67 8.37 22.96
C LYS A 168 4.26 7.00 23.23
N ASN A 169 5.35 6.68 22.53
CA ASN A 169 6.06 5.40 22.67
C ASN A 169 6.84 5.27 24.00
N ASP A 170 7.07 6.36 24.73
CA ASP A 170 7.76 6.32 26.03
C ASP A 170 6.94 5.58 27.10
N VAL A 171 5.64 5.37 26.88
CA VAL A 171 4.74 4.58 27.73
C VAL A 171 5.28 3.19 28.07
N LEU A 172 6.15 2.63 27.20
CA LEU A 172 6.82 1.34 27.42
C LEU A 172 7.78 1.34 28.60
N THR A 173 8.37 2.50 28.90
CA THR A 173 9.39 2.65 29.95
C THR A 173 8.85 3.26 31.23
N LEU A 174 7.61 3.74 31.22
CA LEU A 174 6.98 4.40 32.36
C LEU A 174 6.28 3.40 33.25
N SER A 175 6.44 3.60 34.56
CA SER A 175 5.59 3.00 35.57
C SER A 175 4.18 3.61 35.57
N ASP A 176 3.23 2.88 36.12
CA ASP A 176 1.84 3.37 36.28
C ASP A 176 1.79 4.67 37.09
N GLU A 177 2.66 4.82 38.10
CA GLU A 177 2.72 6.01 38.94
C GLU A 177 3.25 7.23 38.17
N GLU A 178 4.21 7.04 37.27
CA GLU A 178 4.69 8.13 36.41
C GLU A 178 3.61 8.59 35.43
N ILE A 179 2.83 7.67 34.86
CA ILE A 179 1.69 8.02 33.99
C ILE A 179 0.64 8.79 34.81
N LYS A 180 0.30 8.33 36.02
CA LYS A 180 -0.63 9.03 36.91
C LYS A 180 -0.22 10.46 37.24
N ASN A 181 1.07 10.68 37.41
CA ASN A 181 1.61 12.02 37.69
C ASN A 181 1.67 12.92 36.43
N ARG A 182 1.68 12.35 35.22
CA ARG A 182 1.76 13.09 33.97
C ARG A 182 0.41 13.49 33.39
N ILE A 183 -0.65 12.74 33.68
CA ILE A 183 -1.97 13.01 33.12
C ILE A 183 -3.06 13.05 34.20
N THR A 184 -4.04 13.90 33.96
CA THR A 184 -5.30 13.89 34.69
C THR A 184 -6.41 13.53 33.71
N LEU A 185 -7.09 12.40 33.94
CA LEU A 185 -8.22 12.00 33.12
C LEU A 185 -9.38 12.99 33.28
N PRO A 186 -9.93 13.53 32.18
CA PRO A 186 -11.16 14.32 32.25
C PRO A 186 -12.31 13.50 32.86
N GLU A 187 -13.12 14.12 33.73
CA GLU A 187 -14.26 13.43 34.39
C GLU A 187 -15.26 12.85 33.38
N VAL A 188 -15.41 13.51 32.21
CA VAL A 188 -16.24 13.00 31.12
C VAL A 188 -15.73 11.65 30.58
N MET A 189 -14.40 11.45 30.51
CA MET A 189 -13.81 10.20 30.05
C MET A 189 -14.07 9.08 31.06
N LYS A 190 -13.90 9.37 32.37
CA LYS A 190 -14.18 8.38 33.42
C LYS A 190 -15.62 7.85 33.32
N LYS A 191 -16.59 8.76 33.13
CA LYS A 191 -18.01 8.41 32.98
C LYS A 191 -18.32 7.61 31.71
N ILE A 192 -17.60 7.85 30.61
CA ILE A 192 -17.80 7.14 29.34
C ILE A 192 -17.24 5.71 29.43
N TYR A 193 -16.07 5.54 30.07
CA TYR A 193 -15.29 4.31 29.96
C TYR A 193 -15.20 3.45 31.24
N LEU A 194 -15.12 4.05 32.45
CA LEU A 194 -14.93 3.30 33.70
C LEU A 194 -16.24 2.79 34.30
N ASP A 195 -17.33 3.54 34.11
CA ASP A 195 -18.63 3.24 34.71
C ASP A 195 -19.48 2.26 33.88
N ARG A 196 -18.91 1.64 32.84
CA ARG A 196 -19.67 0.86 31.84
C ARG A 196 -18.92 -0.37 31.38
N GLU A 197 -19.66 -1.46 31.19
CA GLU A 197 -19.24 -2.55 30.33
C GLU A 197 -19.69 -2.26 28.91
N ILE A 198 -18.75 -2.32 27.97
CA ILE A 198 -19.00 -2.02 26.57
C ILE A 198 -19.07 -3.35 25.82
N ASN A 199 -20.25 -3.71 25.35
CA ASN A 199 -20.44 -4.92 24.55
C ASN A 199 -20.38 -4.59 23.05
N VAL A 200 -19.45 -5.22 22.33
CA VAL A 200 -19.26 -5.08 20.89
C VAL A 200 -19.37 -6.45 20.23
N GLU A 201 -20.52 -6.73 19.60
CA GLU A 201 -20.83 -8.04 18.99
C GLU A 201 -20.58 -9.25 19.91
N GLY A 202 -20.84 -9.13 21.21
CA GLY A 202 -20.62 -10.19 22.20
C GLY A 202 -19.23 -10.17 22.85
N HIS A 203 -18.30 -9.34 22.37
CA HIS A 203 -17.03 -9.08 23.05
C HIS A 203 -17.22 -8.01 24.12
N LEU A 204 -16.86 -8.33 25.36
CA LEU A 204 -16.86 -7.37 26.47
C LEU A 204 -15.53 -6.60 26.49
N ILE A 205 -15.62 -5.29 26.29
CA ILE A 205 -14.52 -4.35 26.42
C ILE A 205 -14.68 -3.65 27.77
N HIS A 206 -13.73 -3.91 28.67
CA HIS A 206 -13.71 -3.32 30.01
C HIS A 206 -12.45 -2.45 30.15
N PHE A 207 -12.64 -1.21 30.61
CA PHE A 207 -11.54 -0.34 30.99
C PHE A 207 -11.44 -0.31 32.51
N ASN A 208 -10.28 -0.69 33.03
CA ASN A 208 -9.88 -0.20 34.35
C ASN A 208 -9.26 1.20 34.20
N GLU A 209 -9.04 1.88 35.33
CA GLU A 209 -8.50 3.23 35.35
C GLU A 209 -7.15 3.32 34.62
N MET A 210 -6.26 2.35 34.80
CA MET A 210 -4.94 2.36 34.18
C MET A 210 -4.98 2.13 32.67
N ASP A 211 -5.86 1.25 32.17
CA ASP A 211 -6.05 1.06 30.74
C ASP A 211 -6.53 2.34 30.08
N LEU A 212 -7.49 3.04 30.70
CA LEU A 212 -7.97 4.34 30.21
C LEU A 212 -6.88 5.42 30.26
N MET A 213 -6.11 5.49 31.36
CA MET A 213 -4.99 6.42 31.49
C MET A 213 -3.93 6.19 30.40
N ARG A 214 -3.56 4.93 30.15
CA ARG A 214 -2.60 4.56 29.12
C ARG A 214 -3.14 4.90 27.72
N ALA A 215 -4.38 4.52 27.41
CA ALA A 215 -4.99 4.85 26.12
C ALA A 215 -5.05 6.36 25.89
N TYR A 216 -5.48 7.14 26.89
CA TYR A 216 -5.50 8.59 26.82
C TYR A 216 -4.10 9.18 26.64
N TYR A 217 -3.12 8.76 27.43
CA TYR A 217 -1.75 9.26 27.33
C TYR A 217 -1.15 9.02 25.95
N VAL A 218 -1.34 7.80 25.41
CA VAL A 218 -0.72 7.34 24.18
C VAL A 218 -1.36 7.96 22.95
N TYR A 219 -2.69 8.08 22.90
CA TYR A 219 -3.41 8.36 21.66
C TYR A 219 -4.12 9.71 21.58
N GLN A 220 -4.27 10.46 22.68
CA GLN A 220 -5.01 11.73 22.67
C GLN A 220 -4.49 12.72 21.61
N ASP A 221 -3.17 12.88 21.50
CA ASP A 221 -2.56 13.81 20.54
C ASP A 221 -2.79 13.35 19.08
N ALA A 222 -2.76 12.03 18.83
CA ALA A 222 -3.07 11.44 17.52
C ALA A 222 -4.55 11.63 17.14
N ILE A 223 -5.47 11.49 18.10
CA ILE A 223 -6.90 11.74 17.91
C ILE A 223 -7.13 13.21 17.56
N GLU A 224 -6.54 14.15 18.31
CA GLU A 224 -6.66 15.58 18.04
C GLU A 224 -6.11 15.96 16.66
N TYR A 225 -4.97 15.40 16.27
CA TYR A 225 -4.39 15.65 14.95
C TYR A 225 -5.27 15.10 13.83
N THR A 226 -5.75 13.85 13.98
CA THR A 226 -6.69 13.22 13.02
C THR A 226 -7.95 14.05 12.86
N THR A 227 -8.52 14.55 13.96
CA THR A 227 -9.68 15.45 13.90
C THR A 227 -9.37 16.72 13.14
N LYS A 228 -8.23 17.37 13.37
CA LYS A 228 -7.84 18.59 12.61
C LYS A 228 -7.73 18.30 11.11
N VAL A 229 -7.11 17.17 10.73
CA VAL A 229 -7.00 16.72 9.33
C VAL A 229 -8.38 16.47 8.73
N TYR A 230 -9.25 15.72 9.43
CA TYR A 230 -10.60 15.44 8.99
C TYR A 230 -11.41 16.72 8.75
N GLN A 231 -11.38 17.65 9.72
CA GLN A 231 -12.12 18.92 9.63
C GLN A 231 -11.63 19.79 8.47
N LYS A 232 -10.32 19.79 8.19
CA LYS A 232 -9.72 20.59 7.10
C LYS A 232 -10.02 20.00 5.72
N PHE A 233 -9.94 18.68 5.54
CA PHE A 233 -9.88 18.08 4.20
C PHE A 233 -11.07 17.16 3.84
N PHE A 234 -11.79 16.60 4.82
CA PHE A 234 -12.78 15.54 4.55
C PHE A 234 -14.20 15.93 4.94
N LYS A 235 -14.34 16.78 5.97
CA LYS A 235 -15.65 17.25 6.41
C LYS A 235 -16.38 17.96 5.27
N ASN A 236 -17.68 17.72 5.18
CA ASN A 236 -18.55 18.23 4.13
C ASN A 236 -18.11 17.86 2.70
N GLN A 237 -17.32 16.78 2.55
CA GLN A 237 -16.76 16.35 1.27
C GLN A 237 -15.91 17.42 0.58
N ALA A 238 -15.14 18.19 1.37
CA ALA A 238 -14.21 19.20 0.83
C ALA A 238 -13.29 18.61 -0.24
N TYR A 239 -12.84 17.36 -0.04
CA TYR A 239 -12.31 16.50 -1.08
C TYR A 239 -13.12 15.19 -1.13
N ALA A 240 -13.37 14.70 -2.35
CA ALA A 240 -13.98 13.39 -2.58
C ALA A 240 -12.93 12.27 -2.42
N ALA A 241 -12.44 12.09 -1.20
CA ALA A 241 -11.42 11.11 -0.86
C ALA A 241 -11.80 10.34 0.42
N ASN A 242 -11.28 9.12 0.54
CA ASN A 242 -11.37 8.32 1.75
C ASN A 242 -10.27 8.68 2.75
N LEU A 243 -10.58 8.57 4.04
CA LEU A 243 -9.61 8.77 5.12
C LEU A 243 -9.34 7.43 5.84
N GLU A 244 -8.07 7.04 5.83
CA GLU A 244 -7.53 5.98 6.66
C GLU A 244 -6.72 6.59 7.82
N LEU A 245 -6.92 6.08 9.03
CA LEU A 245 -6.02 6.34 10.16
C LEU A 245 -5.05 5.17 10.32
N SER A 246 -3.74 5.44 10.28
CA SER A 246 -2.68 4.48 10.56
C SER A 246 -2.04 4.70 11.93
N ILE A 247 -2.07 3.67 12.75
CA ILE A 247 -1.36 3.57 14.04
C ILE A 247 -0.56 2.26 14.14
N ASP A 248 -0.17 1.71 12.98
CA ASP A 248 0.55 0.44 12.84
C ASP A 248 2.07 0.58 13.06
N GLU A 249 2.66 1.72 12.70
CA GLU A 249 4.08 2.04 12.89
C GLU A 249 4.41 2.48 14.35
N THR A 250 3.83 1.81 15.34
CA THR A 250 4.10 2.04 16.77
C THR A 250 5.01 0.95 17.35
N MET A 251 5.58 1.18 18.53
CA MET A 251 6.41 0.17 19.20
C MET A 251 5.58 -0.89 19.92
N THR A 252 4.36 -0.57 20.33
CA THR A 252 3.45 -1.46 21.06
C THR A 252 2.28 -1.90 20.21
N PRO A 253 1.95 -3.20 20.18
CA PRO A 253 0.67 -3.66 19.62
C PRO A 253 -0.51 -2.87 20.22
N THR A 254 -1.42 -2.43 19.35
CA THR A 254 -2.64 -1.73 19.73
C THR A 254 -3.57 -2.72 20.40
N LYS A 255 -3.81 -2.55 21.71
CA LYS A 255 -4.76 -3.42 22.42
C LYS A 255 -6.19 -3.18 21.94
N PRO A 256 -7.11 -4.16 22.04
CA PRO A 256 -8.52 -3.93 21.69
C PRO A 256 -9.18 -2.77 22.46
N VAL A 257 -8.86 -2.58 23.74
CA VAL A 257 -9.34 -1.43 24.53
C VAL A 257 -8.84 -0.10 23.96
N GLU A 258 -7.59 -0.04 23.51
CA GLU A 258 -6.99 1.16 22.90
C GLU A 258 -7.62 1.46 21.53
N HIS A 259 -7.84 0.43 20.70
CA HIS A 259 -8.54 0.58 19.43
C HIS A 259 -9.97 1.13 19.67
N PHE A 260 -10.72 0.57 20.62
CA PHE A 260 -12.05 1.09 20.95
C PHE A 260 -12.01 2.54 21.41
N PHE A 261 -11.07 2.89 22.31
CA PHE A 261 -10.89 4.25 22.80
C PHE A 261 -10.65 5.24 21.64
N VAL A 262 -9.70 4.94 20.75
CA VAL A 262 -9.39 5.79 19.58
C VAL A 262 -10.63 5.98 18.69
N ALA A 263 -11.30 4.89 18.35
CA ALA A 263 -12.46 4.93 17.47
C ALA A 263 -13.64 5.71 18.07
N ASN A 264 -13.90 5.50 19.37
CA ASN A 264 -14.98 6.18 20.07
C ASN A 264 -14.72 7.69 20.22
N GLU A 265 -13.49 8.08 20.55
CA GLU A 265 -13.14 9.51 20.67
C GLU A 265 -13.17 10.23 19.32
N LEU A 266 -12.71 9.60 18.24
CA LEU A 266 -12.84 10.16 16.90
C LEU A 266 -14.31 10.35 16.51
N LYS A 267 -15.16 9.35 16.79
CA LYS A 267 -16.61 9.46 16.58
C LYS A 267 -17.23 10.59 17.41
N ASN A 268 -16.85 10.73 18.68
CA ASN A 268 -17.32 11.82 19.55
C ASN A 268 -16.92 13.20 19.02
N GLN A 269 -15.79 13.30 18.32
CA GLN A 269 -15.32 14.51 17.65
C GLN A 269 -15.90 14.70 16.22
N GLY A 270 -16.81 13.81 15.80
CA GLY A 270 -17.50 13.87 14.51
C GLY A 270 -16.63 13.46 13.32
N VAL A 271 -15.52 12.74 13.56
CA VAL A 271 -14.68 12.16 12.51
C VAL A 271 -15.33 10.88 11.98
N VAL A 272 -15.30 10.73 10.65
CA VAL A 272 -15.72 9.51 9.96
C VAL A 272 -14.49 8.94 9.27
N LEU A 273 -14.07 7.74 9.69
CA LEU A 273 -13.02 6.98 9.05
C LEU A 273 -13.63 6.02 8.03
N ASP A 274 -12.91 5.75 6.94
CA ASP A 274 -13.24 4.64 6.05
C ASP A 274 -12.48 3.36 6.45
N THR A 275 -11.25 3.52 6.96
CA THR A 275 -10.42 2.43 7.52
C THR A 275 -9.58 2.88 8.72
N LEU A 276 -9.21 1.91 9.56
CA LEU A 276 -8.21 2.06 10.61
C LEU A 276 -7.21 0.91 10.54
N ALA A 277 -5.92 1.22 10.55
CA ALA A 277 -4.83 0.25 10.58
C ALA A 277 -4.17 0.21 11.98
N PRO A 278 -4.52 -0.77 12.83
CA PRO A 278 -3.87 -0.95 14.13
C PRO A 278 -2.52 -1.69 13.98
N ARG A 279 -1.66 -1.58 14.98
CA ARG A 279 -0.53 -2.52 15.12
C ARG A 279 -1.03 -3.81 15.78
N PHE A 280 -1.19 -4.88 15.02
CA PHE A 280 -1.58 -6.18 15.58
C PHE A 280 -0.49 -6.78 16.48
N CYS A 281 -0.85 -7.75 17.33
CA CYS A 281 0.13 -8.58 18.03
C CYS A 281 1.02 -9.36 17.06
N GLY A 282 2.16 -9.85 17.56
CA GLY A 282 3.19 -10.48 16.73
C GLY A 282 3.89 -9.46 15.82
N GLU A 283 4.49 -9.94 14.74
CA GLU A 283 5.26 -9.10 13.82
C GLU A 283 4.82 -9.27 12.37
N PHE A 284 4.64 -8.12 11.71
CA PHE A 284 4.23 -8.01 10.30
C PHE A 284 5.41 -7.55 9.44
N GLN A 285 6.53 -8.26 9.52
CA GLN A 285 7.74 -7.86 8.79
C GLN A 285 7.55 -7.93 7.27
N LYS A 286 8.32 -7.11 6.56
CA LYS A 286 8.24 -7.01 5.10
C LYS A 286 8.72 -8.31 4.43
N GLY A 287 8.01 -8.76 3.40
CA GLY A 287 8.42 -9.87 2.54
C GLY A 287 8.33 -11.28 3.14
N VAL A 288 7.81 -11.46 4.35
CA VAL A 288 7.71 -12.76 5.04
C VAL A 288 6.31 -12.98 5.61
N ASP A 289 6.02 -14.22 6.02
CA ASP A 289 4.78 -14.56 6.73
C ASP A 289 4.76 -13.96 8.15
N TYR A 290 3.60 -14.03 8.80
CA TYR A 290 3.40 -13.60 10.18
C TYR A 290 4.32 -14.34 11.15
N ILE A 291 4.86 -13.61 12.14
CA ILE A 291 5.69 -14.16 13.21
C ILE A 291 4.99 -13.89 14.54
N GLY A 292 4.50 -14.94 15.20
CA GLY A 292 3.85 -14.85 16.51
C GLY A 292 2.91 -16.01 16.80
N ASP A 293 2.15 -15.91 17.89
CA ASP A 293 1.10 -16.88 18.23
C ASP A 293 -0.16 -16.62 17.38
N LEU A 294 -0.52 -17.59 16.54
CA LEU A 294 -1.70 -17.53 15.69
C LEU A 294 -3.01 -17.50 16.50
N ASN A 295 -3.06 -18.20 17.63
CA ASN A 295 -4.26 -18.21 18.49
C ASN A 295 -4.45 -16.86 19.17
N GLN A 296 -3.35 -16.21 19.58
CA GLN A 296 -3.41 -14.85 20.11
C GLN A 296 -3.90 -13.87 19.04
N PHE A 297 -3.29 -13.92 17.85
CA PHE A 297 -3.69 -13.09 16.73
C PHE A 297 -5.18 -13.23 16.41
N GLU A 298 -5.67 -14.47 16.31
CA GLU A 298 -7.08 -14.74 16.03
C GLU A 298 -8.02 -14.14 17.08
N ARG A 299 -7.71 -14.32 18.37
CA ARG A 299 -8.52 -13.76 19.46
C ARG A 299 -8.57 -12.24 19.42
N GLU A 300 -7.43 -11.58 19.25
CA GLU A 300 -7.35 -10.11 19.23
C GLU A 300 -8.00 -9.53 17.96
N LEU A 301 -7.75 -10.15 16.80
CA LEU A 301 -8.35 -9.78 15.52
C LEU A 301 -9.88 -9.85 15.56
N GLY A 302 -10.46 -10.89 16.19
CA GLY A 302 -11.90 -11.01 16.35
C GLY A 302 -12.51 -9.78 17.04
N VAL A 303 -11.88 -9.31 18.12
CA VAL A 303 -12.32 -8.10 18.83
C VAL A 303 -12.11 -6.85 17.99
N HIS A 304 -10.94 -6.69 17.34
CA HIS A 304 -10.69 -5.55 16.47
C HIS A 304 -11.67 -5.45 15.30
N ALA A 305 -12.04 -6.59 14.71
CA ALA A 305 -12.99 -6.64 13.61
C ALA A 305 -14.42 -6.29 14.09
N ALA A 306 -14.79 -6.72 15.30
CA ALA A 306 -16.05 -6.32 15.94
C ALA A 306 -16.09 -4.81 16.22
N ILE A 307 -14.99 -4.23 16.72
CA ILE A 307 -14.85 -2.78 16.93
C ILE A 307 -15.02 -2.03 15.61
N ALA A 308 -14.32 -2.45 14.55
CA ALA A 308 -14.40 -1.79 13.25
C ALA A 308 -15.83 -1.77 12.69
N ARG A 309 -16.56 -2.89 12.78
CA ARG A 309 -17.97 -2.97 12.38
C ARG A 309 -18.88 -2.10 13.24
N HIS A 310 -18.65 -2.04 14.55
CA HIS A 310 -19.44 -1.20 15.46
C HIS A 310 -19.33 0.30 15.13
N PHE A 311 -18.18 0.72 14.61
CA PHE A 311 -17.91 2.11 14.20
C PHE A 311 -18.04 2.36 12.69
N ASP A 312 -18.49 1.37 11.92
CA ASP A 312 -18.77 1.44 10.47
C ASP A 312 -17.55 1.80 9.59
N TYR A 313 -16.37 1.28 9.94
CA TYR A 313 -15.17 1.31 9.09
C TYR A 313 -14.59 -0.09 8.90
N LYS A 314 -13.61 -0.23 8.01
CA LYS A 314 -12.92 -1.52 7.79
C LYS A 314 -11.58 -1.56 8.53
N LEU A 315 -11.17 -2.76 8.94
CA LEU A 315 -9.78 -2.97 9.29
C LEU A 315 -8.90 -2.87 8.04
N SER A 316 -7.80 -2.14 8.17
CA SER A 316 -6.74 -2.07 7.18
C SER A 316 -5.52 -2.83 7.67
N ILE A 317 -5.05 -3.79 6.87
CA ILE A 317 -3.91 -4.64 7.19
C ILE A 317 -2.69 -4.13 6.42
N HIS A 318 -1.87 -3.37 7.13
CA HIS A 318 -0.59 -2.89 6.63
C HIS A 318 0.45 -4.00 6.61
N SER A 319 1.47 -3.85 5.75
CA SER A 319 2.47 -4.91 5.50
C SER A 319 1.83 -6.27 5.17
N GLY A 320 0.65 -6.22 4.54
CA GLY A 320 -0.25 -7.35 4.38
C GLY A 320 0.16 -8.34 3.29
N SER A 321 1.26 -8.11 2.57
CA SER A 321 1.76 -9.10 1.62
C SER A 321 2.45 -10.27 2.34
N ASP A 322 2.31 -11.45 1.74
CA ASP A 322 2.96 -12.70 2.10
C ASP A 322 2.58 -13.27 3.49
N LYS A 323 1.54 -12.72 4.13
CA LYS A 323 1.00 -13.14 5.43
C LYS A 323 0.03 -14.34 5.33
N PHE A 324 0.44 -15.36 4.59
CA PHE A 324 -0.43 -16.47 4.19
C PHE A 324 -1.04 -17.23 5.36
N SER A 325 -0.31 -17.40 6.47
CA SER A 325 -0.79 -18.11 7.67
C SER A 325 -2.01 -17.46 8.33
N ILE A 326 -2.20 -16.14 8.18
CA ILE A 326 -3.25 -15.38 8.85
C ILE A 326 -4.36 -14.90 7.92
N PHE A 327 -4.24 -15.08 6.59
CA PHE A 327 -5.23 -14.58 5.64
C PHE A 327 -6.63 -15.18 5.80
N SER A 328 -6.74 -16.49 6.03
CA SER A 328 -8.05 -17.10 6.27
C SER A 328 -8.68 -16.59 7.58
N ILE A 329 -7.87 -16.37 8.62
CA ILE A 329 -8.30 -15.77 9.88
C ILE A 329 -8.82 -14.35 9.66
N ILE A 330 -8.07 -13.52 8.92
CA ILE A 330 -8.48 -12.16 8.52
C ILE A 330 -9.81 -12.21 7.76
N GLY A 331 -9.91 -13.04 6.73
CA GLY A 331 -11.11 -13.19 5.91
C GLY A 331 -12.35 -13.55 6.74
N ASN A 332 -12.21 -14.52 7.64
CA ASN A 332 -13.28 -14.99 8.52
C ASN A 332 -13.74 -13.90 9.50
N HIS A 333 -12.82 -13.38 10.31
CA HIS A 333 -13.18 -12.44 11.40
C HIS A 333 -13.64 -11.08 10.89
N THR A 334 -13.17 -10.66 9.72
CA THR A 334 -13.68 -9.45 9.05
C THR A 334 -14.96 -9.69 8.25
N LYS A 335 -15.45 -10.93 8.16
CA LYS A 335 -16.62 -11.34 7.36
C LYS A 335 -16.46 -10.93 5.89
N GLY A 336 -15.22 -11.01 5.39
CA GLY A 336 -14.84 -10.55 4.06
C GLY A 336 -14.93 -9.04 3.85
N ILE A 337 -14.89 -8.21 4.91
CA ILE A 337 -14.91 -6.74 4.82
C ILE A 337 -13.57 -6.17 5.31
N PHE A 338 -12.66 -5.90 4.39
CA PHE A 338 -11.28 -5.52 4.74
C PHE A 338 -10.64 -4.58 3.72
N HIS A 339 -9.53 -3.98 4.13
CA HIS A 339 -8.52 -3.41 3.25
C HIS A 339 -7.17 -4.08 3.51
N ILE A 340 -6.46 -4.51 2.46
CA ILE A 340 -5.12 -5.11 2.56
C ILE A 340 -4.14 -4.26 1.77
N LYS A 341 -2.99 -3.91 2.35
CA LYS A 341 -1.93 -3.19 1.64
C LYS A 341 -0.76 -4.09 1.28
N THR A 342 -0.48 -4.15 -0.02
CA THR A 342 0.73 -4.77 -0.60
C THR A 342 1.56 -3.69 -1.30
N ALA A 343 2.88 -3.89 -1.38
CA ALA A 343 3.74 -3.03 -2.19
C ALA A 343 5.01 -3.78 -2.63
N GLY A 344 5.94 -4.00 -1.69
CA GLY A 344 7.26 -4.55 -2.03
C GLY A 344 7.25 -6.00 -2.52
N THR A 345 6.19 -6.77 -2.32
CA THR A 345 6.06 -8.12 -2.90
C THR A 345 5.96 -8.09 -4.43
N ASN A 346 5.40 -7.01 -5.01
CA ASN A 346 5.37 -6.81 -6.45
C ASN A 346 6.81 -6.63 -7.00
N TRP A 347 7.62 -5.85 -6.28
CA TRP A 347 9.06 -5.72 -6.55
C TRP A 347 9.81 -7.06 -6.42
N LEU A 348 9.46 -7.90 -5.44
CA LEU A 348 10.07 -9.22 -5.30
C LEU A 348 9.77 -10.12 -6.50
N GLU A 349 8.55 -10.14 -7.03
CA GLU A 349 8.26 -10.91 -8.25
C GLU A 349 8.99 -10.35 -9.48
N ALA A 350 9.18 -9.03 -9.56
CA ALA A 350 9.99 -8.42 -10.63
C ALA A 350 11.45 -8.89 -10.54
N MET A 351 12.03 -8.91 -9.34
CA MET A 351 13.40 -9.39 -9.13
C MET A 351 13.54 -10.89 -9.29
N ARG A 352 12.51 -11.67 -8.95
CA ARG A 352 12.45 -13.10 -9.23
C ARG A 352 12.50 -13.38 -10.73
N LEU A 353 11.82 -12.55 -11.53
CA LEU A 353 11.92 -12.64 -12.99
C LEU A 353 13.34 -12.33 -13.50
N VAL A 354 14.07 -11.40 -12.87
CA VAL A 354 15.49 -11.17 -13.18
C VAL A 354 16.31 -12.42 -12.89
N ALA A 355 16.12 -13.06 -11.73
CA ALA A 355 16.81 -14.31 -11.40
C ALA A 355 16.54 -15.44 -12.41
N ILE A 356 15.35 -15.46 -13.01
CA ILE A 356 14.95 -16.45 -14.03
C ILE A 356 15.54 -16.11 -15.42
N LYS A 357 15.57 -14.83 -15.80
CA LYS A 357 15.86 -14.41 -17.19
C LYS A 357 17.27 -13.89 -17.41
N ASP A 358 17.91 -13.35 -16.37
CA ASP A 358 19.29 -12.89 -16.37
C ASP A 358 19.95 -13.21 -15.02
N PRO A 359 20.32 -14.50 -14.80
CA PRO A 359 21.00 -14.96 -13.60
C PRO A 359 22.24 -14.15 -13.23
N ASN A 360 23.02 -13.73 -14.23
CA ASN A 360 24.24 -12.94 -14.02
C ASN A 360 23.92 -11.55 -13.48
N LEU A 361 22.93 -10.86 -14.04
CA LEU A 361 22.47 -9.58 -13.51
C LEU A 361 21.92 -9.74 -12.09
N TYR A 362 21.13 -10.78 -11.82
CA TYR A 362 20.62 -11.03 -10.47
C TYR A 362 21.75 -11.27 -9.47
N ARG A 363 22.80 -12.04 -9.82
CA ARG A 363 23.98 -12.24 -8.96
C ARG A 363 24.69 -10.93 -8.63
N GLU A 364 24.87 -10.06 -9.62
CA GLU A 364 25.48 -8.74 -9.41
C GLU A 364 24.64 -7.90 -8.43
N ILE A 365 23.32 -7.88 -8.63
CA ILE A 365 22.39 -7.12 -7.79
C ILE A 365 22.31 -7.69 -6.38
N HIS A 366 22.25 -9.01 -6.23
CA HIS A 366 22.18 -9.67 -4.93
C HIS A 366 23.46 -9.42 -4.12
N ALA A 367 24.63 -9.48 -4.76
CA ALA A 367 25.89 -9.11 -4.11
C ALA A 367 25.88 -7.64 -3.66
N PHE A 368 25.42 -6.72 -4.51
CA PHE A 368 25.25 -5.32 -4.13
C PHE A 368 24.24 -5.12 -2.99
N ALA A 369 23.15 -5.89 -2.98
CA ALA A 369 22.14 -5.81 -1.93
C ALA A 369 22.71 -6.22 -0.58
N LEU A 370 23.60 -7.23 -0.53
CA LEU A 370 24.31 -7.61 0.70
C LEU A 370 25.14 -6.44 1.24
N ASP A 371 25.87 -5.73 0.38
CA ASP A 371 26.68 -4.57 0.77
C ASP A 371 25.81 -3.38 1.25
N ALA A 372 24.61 -3.21 0.66
CA ALA A 372 23.69 -2.11 0.96
C ALA A 372 22.74 -2.41 2.14
N PHE A 373 22.72 -3.64 2.66
CA PHE A 373 21.71 -4.10 3.62
C PHE A 373 21.71 -3.31 4.92
N ASP A 374 22.89 -3.03 5.48
CA ASP A 374 23.00 -2.34 6.78
C ASP A 374 22.49 -0.90 6.76
N GLU A 375 22.54 -0.23 5.60
CA GLU A 375 21.91 1.08 5.44
C GLU A 375 20.40 0.94 5.26
N ALA A 376 19.97 0.01 4.41
CA ALA A 376 18.55 -0.20 4.12
C ALA A 376 17.75 -0.61 5.37
N ARG A 377 18.31 -1.45 6.26
CA ARG A 377 17.63 -1.89 7.49
C ARG A 377 17.40 -0.78 8.51
N LYS A 378 18.05 0.38 8.39
CA LYS A 378 17.77 1.54 9.25
C LYS A 378 16.38 2.12 8.99
N LEU A 379 15.85 1.89 7.78
CA LEU A 379 14.57 2.40 7.32
C LEU A 379 13.43 1.40 7.47
N TYR A 380 13.71 0.15 7.84
CA TYR A 380 12.73 -0.93 7.91
C TYR A 380 12.99 -1.84 9.11
N HIS A 381 11.96 -2.11 9.90
CA HIS A 381 12.06 -3.10 10.97
C HIS A 381 12.03 -4.54 10.38
N VAL A 382 13.19 -5.19 10.36
CA VAL A 382 13.38 -6.59 9.94
C VAL A 382 14.36 -7.30 10.87
N THR A 383 14.18 -8.61 11.06
CA THR A 383 15.08 -9.47 11.85
C THR A 383 15.86 -10.46 10.97
N THR A 384 16.21 -10.03 9.77
CA THR A 384 16.92 -10.83 8.77
C THR A 384 18.25 -11.35 9.30
N ASP A 385 18.51 -12.63 9.11
CA ASP A 385 19.79 -13.27 9.39
C ASP A 385 20.51 -13.57 8.07
N LEU A 386 21.48 -12.72 7.70
CA LEU A 386 22.26 -12.87 6.47
C LEU A 386 23.03 -14.18 6.41
N THR A 387 23.32 -14.83 7.54
CA THR A 387 24.03 -16.13 7.56
C THR A 387 23.19 -17.28 7.05
N LYS A 388 21.86 -17.11 6.97
CA LYS A 388 20.91 -18.09 6.41
C LYS A 388 20.77 -17.96 4.89
N ILE A 389 21.38 -16.95 4.27
CA ILE A 389 21.37 -16.78 2.82
C ILE A 389 22.51 -17.61 2.23
N PRO A 390 22.23 -18.59 1.36
CA PRO A 390 23.28 -19.38 0.73
C PRO A 390 24.25 -18.50 -0.07
N SER A 391 25.53 -18.86 -0.06
CA SER A 391 26.53 -18.17 -0.86
C SER A 391 26.18 -18.28 -2.35
N LEU A 392 26.15 -17.15 -3.06
CA LEU A 392 25.91 -17.16 -4.51
C LEU A 392 26.92 -18.06 -5.26
N LYS A 393 28.14 -18.20 -4.74
CA LYS A 393 29.19 -19.04 -5.36
C LYS A 393 28.85 -20.54 -5.37
N THR A 394 27.95 -20.99 -4.48
CA THR A 394 27.58 -22.40 -4.36
C THR A 394 26.28 -22.74 -5.10
N LEU A 395 25.51 -21.75 -5.51
CA LEU A 395 24.27 -21.94 -6.26
C LEU A 395 24.54 -21.95 -7.76
N SER A 396 23.92 -22.87 -8.48
CA SER A 396 23.74 -22.80 -9.93
C SER A 396 22.74 -21.69 -10.31
N ASP A 397 22.71 -21.31 -11.58
CA ASP A 397 21.82 -20.25 -12.07
C ASP A 397 20.33 -20.62 -11.92
N ASP A 398 19.98 -21.89 -12.15
CA ASP A 398 18.61 -22.40 -12.03
C ASP A 398 18.11 -22.44 -10.57
N GLU A 399 19.02 -22.38 -9.59
CA GLU A 399 18.68 -22.35 -8.16
C GLU A 399 18.41 -20.93 -7.63
N LEU A 400 18.83 -19.88 -8.35
CA LEU A 400 18.66 -18.48 -7.90
C LEU A 400 17.20 -18.09 -7.64
N PRO A 401 16.20 -18.50 -8.45
CA PRO A 401 14.80 -18.18 -8.17
C PRO A 401 14.29 -18.76 -6.84
N ALA A 402 14.90 -19.84 -6.33
CA ALA A 402 14.52 -20.44 -5.05
C ALA A 402 14.85 -19.54 -3.84
N LEU A 403 15.76 -18.58 -3.99
CA LEU A 403 16.03 -17.57 -2.96
C LEU A 403 14.78 -16.74 -2.63
N PHE A 404 13.85 -16.58 -3.56
CA PHE A 404 12.57 -15.89 -3.33
C PHE A 404 11.56 -16.71 -2.54
N GLN A 405 11.94 -17.90 -2.06
CA GLN A 405 11.20 -18.70 -1.09
C GLN A 405 11.85 -18.68 0.30
N LEU A 406 13.04 -18.08 0.44
CA LEU A 406 13.75 -17.98 1.72
C LEU A 406 13.46 -16.62 2.35
N ASN A 407 13.01 -16.62 3.60
CA ASN A 407 12.65 -15.41 4.34
C ASN A 407 13.76 -14.37 4.31
N ASP A 408 14.99 -14.76 4.66
CA ASP A 408 16.10 -13.82 4.80
C ASP A 408 16.53 -13.21 3.45
N ALA A 409 16.57 -14.02 2.40
CA ALA A 409 16.90 -13.54 1.06
C ALA A 409 15.80 -12.64 0.47
N ARG A 410 14.53 -12.95 0.74
CA ARG A 410 13.40 -12.07 0.38
C ARG A 410 13.50 -10.74 1.09
N GLN A 411 13.77 -10.71 2.40
CA GLN A 411 13.91 -9.47 3.16
C GLN A 411 15.07 -8.61 2.65
N LEU A 412 16.22 -9.22 2.38
CA LEU A 412 17.38 -8.57 1.77
C LEU A 412 16.98 -7.78 0.50
N ILE A 413 16.35 -8.46 -0.46
CA ILE A 413 15.95 -7.83 -1.73
C ILE A 413 14.79 -6.85 -1.53
N HIS A 414 13.86 -7.13 -0.61
CA HIS A 414 12.68 -6.31 -0.38
C HIS A 414 13.03 -4.90 0.09
N ILE A 415 14.01 -4.76 1.00
CA ILE A 415 14.33 -3.47 1.62
C ILE A 415 15.41 -2.69 0.84
N THR A 416 16.20 -3.35 0.00
CA THR A 416 17.30 -2.73 -0.76
C THR A 416 16.86 -2.16 -2.11
N TYR A 417 15.58 -2.23 -2.46
CA TYR A 417 15.03 -1.74 -3.75
C TYR A 417 15.47 -0.32 -4.11
N GLY A 418 15.46 0.62 -3.15
CA GLY A 418 15.87 2.00 -3.39
C GLY A 418 17.34 2.08 -3.79
N ALA A 419 18.21 1.48 -2.96
CA ALA A 419 19.64 1.41 -3.24
C ALA A 419 19.94 0.76 -4.60
N ILE A 420 19.23 -0.31 -4.97
CA ILE A 420 19.38 -0.99 -6.25
C ILE A 420 18.94 -0.08 -7.41
N LEU A 421 17.76 0.54 -7.31
CA LEU A 421 17.17 1.37 -8.37
C LEU A 421 17.90 2.71 -8.57
N THR A 422 18.68 3.16 -7.59
CA THR A 422 19.46 4.40 -7.65
C THR A 422 20.97 4.15 -7.66
N ALA A 423 21.42 2.90 -7.81
CA ALA A 423 22.84 2.56 -7.84
C ALA A 423 23.51 3.20 -9.08
N GLU A 424 24.64 3.86 -8.86
CA GLU A 424 25.43 4.50 -9.91
C GLU A 424 26.87 3.99 -9.88
N ASN A 425 27.52 3.96 -11.05
CA ASN A 425 28.95 3.75 -11.22
C ASN A 425 29.50 4.84 -12.13
N ASN A 426 30.44 5.66 -11.66
CA ASN A 426 31.00 6.80 -12.39
C ASN A 426 29.91 7.72 -12.99
N GLN A 427 28.90 8.09 -12.19
CA GLN A 427 27.75 8.93 -12.59
C GLN A 427 26.84 8.30 -13.67
N GLN A 428 27.00 7.01 -13.97
CA GLN A 428 26.10 6.27 -14.86
C GLN A 428 25.26 5.30 -14.04
N ASP A 429 23.98 5.18 -14.39
CA ASP A 429 23.10 4.17 -13.81
C ASP A 429 23.70 2.77 -13.94
N ARG A 430 23.75 2.04 -12.81
CA ARG A 430 24.35 0.71 -12.73
C ARG A 430 23.37 -0.39 -13.11
N PHE A 431 22.12 -0.31 -12.65
CA PHE A 431 21.16 -1.41 -12.72
C PHE A 431 19.83 -1.04 -13.38
N ARG A 432 19.30 0.16 -13.14
CA ARG A 432 17.91 0.53 -13.46
C ARG A 432 17.59 0.31 -14.94
N THR A 433 18.43 0.79 -15.84
CA THR A 433 18.25 0.69 -17.29
C THR A 433 18.21 -0.75 -17.77
N LYS A 434 19.12 -1.60 -17.24
CA LYS A 434 19.16 -3.03 -17.57
C LYS A 434 17.90 -3.75 -17.07
N LEU A 435 17.51 -3.44 -15.83
CA LEU A 435 16.32 -4.00 -15.18
C LEU A 435 15.04 -3.65 -15.94
N TYR A 436 14.79 -2.37 -16.24
CA TYR A 436 13.60 -1.94 -16.98
C TYR A 436 13.56 -2.50 -18.41
N ARG A 437 14.71 -2.64 -19.07
CA ARG A 437 14.78 -3.30 -20.38
C ARG A 437 14.38 -4.78 -20.29
N LEU A 438 14.86 -5.49 -19.28
CA LEU A 438 14.50 -6.89 -19.04
C LEU A 438 13.00 -7.01 -18.77
N TRP A 439 12.45 -6.24 -17.84
CA TRP A 439 11.03 -6.31 -17.50
C TRP A 439 10.12 -5.91 -18.67
N SER A 440 10.51 -4.94 -19.49
CA SER A 440 9.77 -4.59 -20.71
C SER A 440 9.73 -5.76 -21.70
N SER A 441 10.86 -6.45 -21.88
CA SER A 441 10.99 -7.60 -22.78
C SER A 441 10.16 -8.81 -22.31
N TYR A 442 9.97 -8.96 -21.00
CA TYR A 442 9.27 -10.08 -20.36
C TYR A 442 8.02 -9.63 -19.59
N HIS A 443 7.34 -8.57 -20.05
CA HIS A 443 6.21 -7.97 -19.35
C HIS A 443 5.03 -8.96 -19.17
N GLN A 444 4.81 -9.86 -20.14
CA GLN A 444 3.78 -10.90 -20.08
C GLN A 444 4.09 -11.97 -19.02
N GLU A 445 5.35 -12.36 -18.84
CA GLU A 445 5.79 -13.22 -17.75
C GLU A 445 5.60 -12.53 -16.41
N TYR A 446 6.02 -11.27 -16.27
CA TYR A 446 5.84 -10.52 -15.04
C TYR A 446 4.37 -10.38 -14.65
N ALA A 447 3.51 -10.04 -15.62
CA ALA A 447 2.07 -9.95 -15.40
C ALA A 447 1.47 -11.29 -14.91
N ARG A 448 1.87 -12.43 -15.48
CA ARG A 448 1.45 -13.77 -15.03
C ARG A 448 1.96 -14.12 -13.63
N MET A 449 3.19 -13.73 -13.30
CA MET A 449 3.75 -13.95 -11.96
C MET A 449 2.97 -13.16 -10.91
N LEU A 450 2.67 -11.88 -11.17
CA LEU A 450 1.82 -11.07 -10.31
C LEU A 450 0.39 -11.61 -10.22
N GLU A 451 -0.19 -12.05 -11.35
CA GLU A 451 -1.51 -12.67 -11.39
C GLU A 451 -1.60 -13.88 -10.46
N SER A 452 -0.61 -14.77 -10.54
CA SER A 452 -0.52 -15.93 -9.64
C SER A 452 -0.29 -15.53 -8.19
N HIS A 453 0.64 -14.62 -7.92
CA HIS A 453 1.07 -14.28 -6.57
C HIS A 453 0.01 -13.49 -5.80
N ILE A 454 -0.51 -12.41 -6.39
CA ILE A 454 -1.57 -11.59 -5.80
C ILE A 454 -2.92 -12.35 -5.82
N GLY A 455 -3.17 -13.16 -6.85
CA GLY A 455 -4.31 -14.07 -6.89
C GLY A 455 -4.33 -15.04 -5.71
N GLU A 456 -3.18 -15.58 -5.31
CA GLU A 456 -3.05 -16.45 -4.14
C GLU A 456 -3.37 -15.72 -2.82
N HIS A 457 -2.99 -14.44 -2.69
CA HIS A 457 -3.36 -13.62 -1.53
C HIS A 457 -4.88 -13.51 -1.41
N ILE A 458 -5.54 -13.13 -2.50
CA ILE A 458 -7.00 -13.00 -2.55
C ILE A 458 -7.67 -14.33 -2.24
N ARG A 459 -7.22 -15.42 -2.87
CA ARG A 459 -7.77 -16.75 -2.65
C ARG A 459 -7.69 -17.15 -1.17
N LYS A 460 -6.52 -16.99 -0.53
CA LYS A 460 -6.33 -17.31 0.89
C LYS A 460 -7.17 -16.45 1.84
N LEU A 461 -7.41 -15.19 1.50
CA LEU A 461 -8.35 -14.34 2.24
C LEU A 461 -9.80 -14.82 2.06
N TYR A 462 -10.15 -15.24 0.85
CA TYR A 462 -11.49 -15.68 0.49
C TYR A 462 -11.84 -17.04 1.11
N ASP A 463 -10.85 -17.94 1.25
CA ASP A 463 -10.98 -19.21 1.99
C ASP A 463 -11.52 -19.00 3.43
N GLY A 464 -11.37 -17.79 4.00
CA GLY A 464 -11.89 -17.46 5.32
C GLY A 464 -13.40 -17.18 5.39
N PHE A 465 -14.07 -16.84 4.29
CA PHE A 465 -15.48 -16.41 4.33
C PHE A 465 -16.35 -16.91 3.16
N ILE A 466 -15.75 -17.58 2.17
CA ILE A 466 -16.48 -18.27 1.11
C ILE A 466 -16.54 -19.75 1.50
N SER A 467 -17.72 -20.20 1.91
CA SER A 467 -18.04 -21.60 2.20
C SER A 467 -18.66 -22.28 0.99
#